data_AF-A0AAJ2BUK2-F1
#
_entry.id   AF-A0AAJ2BUK2-F1
#
_cell.length_a   1.000
_cell.length_b   1.000
_cell.length_c   1.000
_cell.angle_alpha   90.00
_cell.angle_beta   90.00
_cell.angle_gamma   90.00
#
_symmetry.space_group_name_H-M   'P 1'
#
loop_
_entity.id
_entity.type
_entity.pdbx_description
1 polymer ?
#
loop_
_entity_poly.entity_id
_entity_poly.type
_entity_poly.pdbx_seq_one_letter_code
_entity_poly.pdbx_strand_id
1 'polypeptide(L)'
;MKRAATGPLQLTKDDTVALWYAVQAQGDMYRATRDLHRDEGKFTSEQIEADRQRLAQSKRALRKVNAIRKLQVEREPAGGAGP
;
A
#
# COMPACT_ATOMS: atom_id res chain seq x y z
N MET A 1 1.67 32.40 -3.47
CA MET A 1 1.22 31.05 -3.08
C MET A 1 0.72 30.33 -4.33
N LYS A 2 1.51 29.43 -4.92
CA LYS A 2 1.09 28.65 -6.10
C LYS A 2 0.10 27.58 -5.65
N ARG A 3 -1.14 27.62 -6.16
CA ARG A 3 -2.10 26.53 -5.98
C ARG A 3 -1.50 25.27 -6.62
N ALA A 4 -1.45 24.18 -5.86
CA ALA A 4 -1.08 22.88 -6.39
C ALA A 4 -2.06 22.52 -7.52
N ALA A 5 -1.52 22.04 -8.63
CA ALA A 5 -2.31 21.62 -9.77
C ALA A 5 -3.34 20.56 -9.33
N THR A 6 -4.61 20.93 -9.33
CA THR A 6 -5.77 20.08 -9.02
C THR A 6 -6.14 19.20 -10.21
N GLY A 7 -5.15 18.50 -10.77
CA GLY A 7 -5.38 17.36 -11.66
C GLY A 7 -5.67 16.10 -10.83
N PRO A 8 -6.35 15.09 -11.40
CA PRO A 8 -6.44 13.79 -10.74
C PRO A 8 -5.03 13.23 -10.53
N LEU A 9 -4.71 12.82 -9.30
CA LEU A 9 -3.41 12.24 -8.96
C LEU A 9 -3.20 10.96 -9.78
N GLN A 10 -2.30 11.00 -10.75
CA GLN A 10 -1.97 9.84 -11.59
C GLN A 10 -0.96 8.96 -10.86
N LEU A 11 -1.34 7.71 -10.58
CA LEU A 11 -0.47 6.74 -9.93
C LEU A 11 0.47 6.14 -10.97
N THR A 12 1.77 6.25 -10.72
CA THR A 12 2.78 5.58 -11.52
C THR A 12 2.94 4.13 -11.09
N LYS A 13 3.64 3.33 -11.90
CA LYS A 13 4.07 1.98 -11.50
C LYS A 13 4.95 2.05 -10.25
N ASP A 14 5.84 3.03 -10.18
CA ASP A 14 6.79 3.19 -9.09
C ASP A 14 6.09 3.51 -7.77
N ASP A 15 5.03 4.33 -7.78
CA ASP A 15 4.20 4.57 -6.59
C ASP A 15 3.61 3.27 -6.03
N THR A 16 3.09 2.42 -6.92
CA THR A 16 2.51 1.12 -6.49
C THR A 16 3.57 0.13 -6.02
N VAL A 17 4.78 0.19 -6.57
CA VAL A 17 5.91 -0.63 -6.14
C VAL A 17 6.42 -0.18 -4.77
N ALA A 18 6.55 1.14 -4.54
CA ALA A 18 6.92 1.69 -3.24
C ALA A 18 5.91 1.29 -2.15
N LEU A 19 4.61 1.38 -2.44
CA LEU A 19 3.57 0.93 -1.53
C LEU A 19 3.62 -0.58 -1.28
N TRP A 20 3.96 -1.38 -2.28
CA TRP A 20 4.17 -2.81 -2.11
C TRP A 20 5.32 -3.11 -1.14
N TYR A 21 6.47 -2.45 -1.29
CA TYR A 21 7.59 -2.58 -0.36
C TYR A 21 7.21 -2.18 1.07
N ALA A 22 6.45 -1.09 1.24
CA ALA A 22 5.98 -0.66 2.56
C ALA A 22 5.08 -1.71 3.22
N VAL A 23 4.14 -2.30 2.49
CA VAL A 23 3.27 -3.38 3.01
C VAL A 23 4.05 -4.65 3.28
N GLN A 24 5.07 -4.95 2.48
CA GLN A 24 5.97 -6.08 2.74
C GLN A 24 6.73 -5.88 4.05
N ALA A 25 7.36 -4.72 4.25
CA ALA A 25 8.07 -4.39 5.48
C ALA A 25 7.15 -4.46 6.70
N GLN A 26 5.92 -3.98 6.60
CA GLN A 26 4.91 -4.14 7.66
C GLN A 26 4.63 -5.62 7.96
N GLY A 27 4.63 -6.49 6.95
CA GLY A 27 4.50 -7.93 7.11
C GLY A 27 5.70 -8.58 7.81
N ASP A 28 6.91 -8.12 7.51
CA ASP A 28 8.13 -8.55 8.20
C ASP A 28 8.11 -8.14 9.67
N MET A 29 7.74 -6.89 9.96
CA MET A 29 7.58 -6.39 11.33
C MET A 29 6.55 -7.20 12.11
N TYR A 30 5.37 -7.46 11.53
CA TYR A 30 4.35 -8.28 12.19
C TYR A 30 4.87 -9.68 12.54
N ARG A 31 5.63 -10.33 11.64
CA ARG A 31 6.24 -11.63 11.93
C ARG A 31 7.22 -11.54 13.10
N ALA A 32 8.11 -10.55 13.09
CA ALA A 32 9.05 -10.33 14.18
C ALA A 32 8.35 -10.08 15.52
N THR A 33 7.33 -9.20 15.56
CA THR A 33 6.55 -8.92 16.77
C THR A 33 5.84 -10.17 17.28
N ARG A 34 5.22 -10.96 16.39
CA ARG A 34 4.55 -12.21 16.74
C ARG A 34 5.53 -13.25 17.29
N ASP A 35 6.70 -13.37 16.70
CA ASP A 35 7.71 -14.34 17.14
C ASP A 35 8.28 -13.92 18.51
N LEU A 36 8.52 -12.62 18.75
CA LEU A 36 8.88 -12.08 20.07
C LEU A 36 7.78 -12.28 21.13
N HIS A 37 6.51 -12.20 20.75
CA HIS A 37 5.40 -12.54 21.65
C HIS A 37 5.44 -14.03 22.04
N ARG A 38 5.60 -14.92 21.04
CA ARG A 38 5.61 -16.37 21.26
C ARG A 38 6.79 -16.81 22.11
N ASP A 39 7.97 -16.27 21.84
CA ASP A 39 9.22 -16.78 22.39
C ASP A 39 9.59 -16.07 23.71
N GLU A 40 9.21 -14.80 23.87
CA GLU A 40 9.63 -13.97 25.02
C GLU A 40 8.47 -13.30 25.78
N GLY A 41 7.22 -13.44 25.34
CA GLY A 41 6.06 -12.81 25.99
C GLY A 41 6.07 -11.28 25.98
N LYS A 42 6.91 -10.65 25.13
CA LYS A 42 7.16 -9.19 25.14
C LYS A 42 5.97 -8.33 24.69
N PHE A 43 5.03 -8.90 23.96
CA PHE A 43 3.82 -8.22 23.47
C PHE A 43 2.58 -8.92 23.99
N THR A 44 1.45 -8.22 24.06
CA THR A 44 0.17 -8.82 24.43
C THR A 44 -0.55 -9.40 23.21
N SER A 45 -1.46 -10.33 23.45
CA SER A 45 -2.32 -10.90 22.40
C SER A 45 -3.14 -9.82 21.69
N GLU A 46 -3.59 -8.77 22.40
CA GLU A 46 -4.31 -7.66 21.77
C GLU A 46 -3.41 -6.85 20.83
N GLN A 47 -2.14 -6.65 21.18
CA GLN A 47 -1.18 -5.94 20.32
C GLN A 47 -0.92 -6.71 19.02
N ILE A 48 -0.73 -8.03 19.12
CA ILE A 48 -0.55 -8.91 17.96
C ILE A 48 -1.78 -8.90 17.06
N GLU A 49 -2.98 -8.96 17.64
CA GLU A 49 -4.22 -8.91 16.88
C GLU A 49 -4.43 -7.55 16.20
N ALA A 50 -4.14 -6.45 16.90
CA ALA A 50 -4.19 -5.11 16.31
C ALA A 50 -3.22 -4.96 15.12
N ASP A 51 -1.98 -5.47 15.24
CA ASP A 51 -1.03 -5.48 14.13
C ASP A 51 -1.50 -6.34 12.96
N ARG A 52 -2.07 -7.51 13.24
CA ARG A 52 -2.66 -8.39 12.22
C ARG A 52 -3.77 -7.68 11.44
N GLN A 53 -4.66 -6.97 12.14
CA GLN A 53 -5.74 -6.21 11.53
C GLN A 53 -5.22 -5.04 10.69
N ARG A 54 -4.25 -4.27 11.19
CA ARG A 54 -3.57 -3.21 10.43
C ARG A 54 -2.95 -3.76 9.15
N LEU A 55 -2.20 -4.86 9.23
CA LEU A 55 -1.59 -5.50 8.06
C LEU A 55 -2.65 -5.97 7.04
N ALA A 56 -3.76 -6.54 7.51
CA ALA A 56 -4.86 -6.96 6.65
C ALA A 56 -5.51 -5.77 5.92
N GLN A 57 -5.68 -4.64 6.60
CA GLN A 57 -6.17 -3.40 6.01
C GLN A 57 -5.19 -2.84 4.97
N SER A 58 -3.89 -2.76 5.28
CA SER A 58 -2.86 -2.32 4.34
C SER A 58 -2.81 -3.17 3.07
N LYS A 59 -2.91 -4.50 3.20
CA LYS A 59 -2.99 -5.42 2.05
C LYS A 59 -4.24 -5.17 1.19
N ARG A 60 -5.39 -4.88 1.82
CA ARG A 60 -6.62 -4.52 1.09
C ARG A 60 -6.46 -3.18 0.37
N ALA A 61 -5.87 -2.18 1.02
CA ALA A 61 -5.60 -0.88 0.43
C ALA A 61 -4.68 -1.00 -0.79
N LEU A 62 -3.57 -1.74 -0.69
CA LEU A 62 -2.65 -1.95 -1.81
C LEU A 62 -3.35 -2.55 -3.04
N ARG A 63 -4.25 -3.52 -2.85
CA ARG A 63 -5.06 -4.08 -3.95
C ARG A 63 -5.94 -3.02 -4.62
N LYS A 64 -6.55 -2.12 -3.83
CA LYS A 64 -7.34 -1.01 -4.36
C LYS A 64 -6.48 -0.03 -5.15
N VAL A 65 -5.32 0.36 -4.63
CA VAL A 65 -4.39 1.27 -5.33
C VAL A 65 -3.93 0.65 -6.65
N ASN A 66 -3.59 -0.64 -6.66
CA ASN A 66 -3.24 -1.34 -7.89
C ASN A 66 -4.39 -1.37 -8.92
N ALA A 67 -5.63 -1.51 -8.46
CA ALA A 67 -6.81 -1.44 -9.33
C ALA A 67 -7.02 -0.03 -9.89
N ILE A 68 -6.87 1.00 -9.05
CA ILE A 68 -6.99 2.41 -9.47
C ILE A 68 -5.93 2.74 -10.54
N ARG A 69 -4.67 2.33 -10.33
CA ARG A 69 -3.61 2.51 -11.32
C ARG A 69 -3.96 1.88 -12.66
N LYS A 70 -4.49 0.65 -12.66
CA LYS A 70 -4.92 -0.03 -13.90
C LYS A 70 -6.02 0.75 -14.62
N LEU A 71 -7.04 1.19 -13.88
CA LEU A 71 -8.13 2.01 -14.43
C LEU A 71 -7.64 3.36 -14.97
N GLN A 72 -6.61 3.95 -14.37
CA GLN A 72 -5.99 5.18 -14.85
C GLN A 72 -5.24 4.96 -16.17
N VAL A 73 -4.52 3.86 -16.31
CA VAL A 73 -3.84 3.46 -17.57
C VAL A 73 -4.86 3.12 -18.66
N GLU A 74 -5.93 2.39 -18.34
CA GLU A 74 -7.00 2.01 -19.27
C GLU A 74 -7.91 3.18 -19.69
N ARG A 75 -7.89 4.29 -18.94
CA ARG A 75 -8.56 5.55 -19.32
C ARG A 75 -7.72 6.43 -20.25
N GLU A 76 -6.43 6.13 -20.41
CA GLU A 76 -5.52 6.81 -21.33
C GLU A 76 -5.34 6.14 -22.73
N PRO A 77 -6.32 5.47 -23.38
CA PRO A 77 -6.14 5.03 -24.76
C PRO A 77 -6.66 6.11 -25.72
N ALA A 78 -5.76 6.57 -26.61
CA ALA A 78 -5.99 7.44 -27.77
C ALA A 78 -6.22 8.95 -27.50
N GLY A 79 -5.14 9.67 -27.22
CA GLY A 79 -5.13 11.14 -27.20
C GLY A 79 -3.84 11.80 -27.71
N GLY A 80 -2.96 11.10 -28.42
CA GLY A 80 -1.68 11.71 -28.79
C GLY A 80 -0.81 10.90 -29.75
N ALA A 81 -1.24 10.80 -31.00
CA ALA A 81 -0.37 10.67 -32.18
C ALA A 81 -1.20 10.93 -33.46
N GLY A 82 -1.56 12.19 -33.68
CA GLY A 82 -1.40 12.79 -35.01
C GLY A 82 -0.09 13.57 -34.94
N PRO A 83 0.79 13.50 -35.95
CA PRO A 83 0.48 13.75 -37.36
C PRO A 83 0.60 12.53 -38.29
#